data_AF-A0AA97FEM3-F1
#
_entry.id   AF-A0AA97FEM3-F1
#
_cell.length_a   1.000
_cell.length_b   1.000
_cell.length_c   1.000
_cell.angle_alpha   90.00
_cell.angle_beta   90.00
_cell.angle_gamma   90.00
#
_symmetry.space_group_name_H-M   'P 1'
#
loop_
_entity.id
_entity.type
_entity.pdbx_description
1 polymer ?
#
loop_
_entity_poly.entity_id
_entity_poly.type
_entity_poly.pdbx_seq_one_letter_code
_entity_poly.pdbx_strand_id
1 'polypeptide(L)'
;MKSTSSILLLTLLFSMILCPAAMAAEDDIKITFTDLDFNKNTEIIVYDGTGELIKETNTSGTISLNSSYSYLFVFKPSEQTWFQNPLNSLEFLSVQMPTYIAYALWFAVILGSIVIVGRIFKVW
;
A
#
# COMPACT_ATOMS: atom_id res chain seq x y z
N MET A 1 18.03 63.68 -12.69
CA MET A 1 18.49 62.28 -12.55
C MET A 1 17.89 61.51 -11.36
N LYS A 2 16.96 62.06 -10.56
CA LYS A 2 16.31 61.32 -9.46
C LYS A 2 15.05 60.54 -9.87
N SER A 3 14.39 60.92 -10.97
CA SER A 3 13.11 60.34 -11.40
C SER A 3 13.25 58.98 -12.12
N THR A 4 14.34 58.77 -12.86
CA THR A 4 14.59 57.52 -13.61
C THR A 4 14.84 56.32 -12.70
N SER A 5 15.50 56.50 -11.54
CA SER A 5 15.71 55.44 -10.56
C SER A 5 14.43 55.00 -9.85
N SER A 6 13.51 55.92 -9.56
CA SER A 6 12.21 55.57 -8.95
C SER A 6 11.31 54.79 -9.90
N ILE A 7 11.35 55.07 -11.21
CA ILE A 7 10.56 54.35 -12.21
C ILE A 7 11.07 52.92 -12.37
N LEU A 8 12.40 52.72 -12.40
CA LEU A 8 13.01 51.38 -12.46
C LEU A 8 12.68 50.54 -11.22
N LEU A 9 12.73 51.16 -10.03
CA LEU A 9 12.37 50.50 -8.78
C LEU A 9 10.90 50.06 -8.79
N LEU A 10 10.01 50.92 -9.28
CA LEU A 10 8.57 50.65 -9.36
C LEU A 10 8.26 49.53 -10.36
N THR A 11 8.94 49.49 -11.51
CA THR A 11 8.79 48.39 -12.49
C THR A 11 9.31 47.05 -11.95
N LEU A 12 10.37 47.06 -11.14
CA LEU A 12 10.92 45.83 -10.55
C LEU A 12 10.02 45.29 -9.42
N LEU A 13 9.44 46.18 -8.61
CA LEU A 13 8.41 45.85 -7.62
C LEU A 13 7.14 45.27 -8.28
N PHE A 14 6.71 45.87 -9.40
CA PHE A 14 5.55 45.37 -10.15
C PHE A 14 5.82 44.01 -10.80
N SER A 15 7.05 43.76 -11.26
CA SER A 15 7.48 42.44 -11.77
C SER A 15 7.54 41.36 -10.68
N MET A 16 7.81 41.70 -9.42
CA MET A 16 7.74 40.76 -8.30
C MET A 16 6.30 40.41 -7.93
N ILE A 17 5.36 41.36 -8.05
CA ILE A 17 3.94 41.14 -7.72
C ILE A 17 3.21 40.35 -8.82
N LEU A 18 3.60 40.53 -10.09
CA LEU A 18 3.05 39.78 -11.24
C LEU A 18 3.71 38.41 -11.47
N CYS A 19 4.64 38.00 -10.61
CA CYS A 19 5.19 36.64 -10.62
C CYS A 19 4.66 35.80 -9.43
N PRO A 20 3.35 35.55 -9.30
CA PRO A 20 2.91 34.44 -8.49
C PRO A 20 3.08 33.15 -9.31
N ALA A 21 3.88 32.23 -8.78
CA ALA A 21 3.77 30.79 -9.07
C ALA A 21 4.21 30.24 -10.44
N ALA A 22 5.30 30.75 -11.04
CA ALA A 22 6.07 29.93 -11.97
C ALA A 22 7.01 28.93 -11.25
N MET A 23 6.97 28.91 -9.91
CA MET A 23 7.68 27.93 -9.08
C MET A 23 6.63 27.02 -8.42
N ALA A 24 6.88 25.71 -8.47
CA ALA A 24 6.00 24.61 -8.06
C ALA A 24 4.95 24.15 -9.10
N ALA A 25 5.35 24.04 -10.37
CA ALA A 25 4.95 22.83 -11.08
C ALA A 25 5.88 21.72 -10.54
N GLU A 26 5.50 21.10 -9.43
CA GLU A 26 6.16 19.90 -8.96
C GLU A 26 6.02 18.86 -10.09
N ASP A 27 7.14 18.36 -10.59
CA ASP A 27 7.16 17.39 -11.67
C ASP A 27 6.71 16.05 -11.08
N ASP A 28 5.40 15.89 -11.10
CA ASP A 28 4.64 14.75 -10.60
C ASP A 28 4.79 13.59 -11.59
N ILE A 29 5.57 12.58 -11.18
CA ILE A 29 5.73 11.34 -11.94
C ILE A 29 4.52 10.46 -11.69
N LYS A 30 3.90 10.02 -12.78
CA LYS A 30 2.82 9.03 -12.74
C LYS A 30 3.40 7.63 -12.89
N ILE A 31 3.22 6.81 -11.86
CA ILE A 31 3.65 5.41 -11.85
C ILE A 31 2.40 4.53 -11.90
N THR A 32 2.39 3.58 -12.82
CA THR A 32 1.37 2.54 -12.92
C THR A 32 2.05 1.18 -12.75
N PHE A 33 1.40 0.29 -11.99
CA PHE A 33 1.98 -1.00 -11.59
C PHE A 33 1.51 -2.17 -12.47
N THR A 34 0.90 -1.89 -13.63
CA THR A 34 0.35 -2.90 -14.55
C THR A 34 1.42 -3.70 -15.27
N ASP A 35 2.61 -3.12 -15.43
CA ASP A 35 3.73 -3.75 -16.13
C ASP A 35 4.56 -4.65 -15.20
N LEU A 36 4.27 -4.63 -13.90
CA LEU A 36 4.89 -5.54 -12.94
C LEU A 36 4.12 -6.86 -13.01
N ASP A 37 4.85 -7.96 -13.21
CA ASP A 37 4.31 -9.33 -13.26
C ASP A 37 3.90 -9.82 -11.85
N PHE A 38 3.09 -9.02 -11.16
CA PHE A 38 2.51 -9.32 -9.89
C PHE A 38 1.11 -9.92 -10.08
N ASN A 39 0.71 -10.74 -9.11
CA ASN A 39 -0.67 -11.18 -9.04
C ASN A 39 -1.57 -9.94 -8.96
N LYS A 40 -2.67 -9.91 -9.73
CA LYS A 40 -3.62 -8.78 -9.84
C LYS A 40 -4.19 -8.29 -8.51
N ASN A 41 -4.05 -9.10 -7.46
CA ASN A 41 -4.56 -8.81 -6.14
C ASN A 41 -3.48 -8.31 -5.16
N THR A 42 -2.25 -8.13 -5.63
CA THR A 42 -1.12 -7.65 -4.80
C THR A 42 -1.40 -6.23 -4.32
N GLU A 43 -1.33 -6.03 -3.01
CA GLU A 43 -1.48 -4.75 -2.36
C GLU A 43 -0.13 -4.03 -2.37
N ILE A 44 -0.16 -2.75 -2.73
CA ILE A 44 1.01 -1.90 -2.87
C ILE A 44 0.84 -0.73 -1.92
N ILE A 45 1.72 -0.64 -0.93
CA ILE A 45 1.71 0.41 0.07
C ILE A 45 2.89 1.33 -0.19
N VAL A 46 2.62 2.63 -0.28
CA VAL A 46 3.61 3.64 -0.60
C VAL A 46 3.83 4.53 0.61
N TYR A 47 5.07 4.60 1.06
CA TYR A 47 5.51 5.49 2.13
C TYR A 47 6.44 6.56 1.58
N ASP A 48 6.48 7.71 2.26
CA ASP A 48 7.48 8.74 2.00
C ASP A 48 8.86 8.35 2.59
N GLY A 49 9.87 9.18 2.35
CA GLY A 49 11.21 8.98 2.90
C GLY A 49 11.31 9.13 4.42
N THR A 50 10.25 9.59 5.09
CA THR A 50 10.17 9.72 6.55
C THR A 50 9.44 8.55 7.22
N GLY A 51 8.80 7.69 6.42
CA GLY A 51 8.00 6.54 6.87
C GLY A 51 6.50 6.85 7.03
N GLU A 52 6.03 8.01 6.59
CA GLU A 52 4.62 8.37 6.56
C GLU A 52 3.90 7.68 5.40
N LEU A 53 2.71 7.15 5.66
CA LEU A 53 1.88 6.51 4.64
C LEU A 53 1.32 7.55 3.66
N ILE A 54 1.66 7.41 2.38
CA ILE A 54 1.13 8.27 1.32
C ILE A 54 -0.15 7.67 0.76
N LYS A 55 -0.09 6.40 0.36
CA LYS A 55 -1.19 5.76 -0.36
C LYS A 55 -1.10 4.24 -0.34
N GLU A 56 -2.26 3.61 -0.30
CA GLU A 56 -2.45 2.19 -0.58
C GLU A 56 -3.12 2.02 -1.94
N THR A 57 -2.60 1.11 -2.75
CA THR A 57 -3.10 0.84 -4.11
C THR A 57 -2.86 -0.61 -4.51
N ASN A 58 -3.23 -0.97 -5.74
CA ASN A 58 -3.04 -2.30 -6.30
C ASN A 58 -2.34 -2.21 -7.66
N THR A 59 -2.10 -3.35 -8.30
CA THR A 59 -1.41 -3.44 -9.59
C THR A 59 -2.09 -2.67 -10.73
N SER A 60 -3.39 -2.39 -10.63
CA SER A 60 -4.15 -1.63 -11.63
C SER A 60 -4.20 -0.13 -11.33
N GLY A 61 -3.67 0.29 -10.18
CA GLY A 61 -3.70 1.67 -9.73
C GLY A 61 -2.60 2.52 -10.36
N THR A 62 -2.88 3.81 -10.44
CA THR A 62 -1.90 4.85 -10.78
C THR A 62 -1.69 5.77 -9.57
N ILE A 63 -0.42 6.11 -9.31
CA ILE A 63 -0.02 7.04 -8.28
C ILE A 63 0.76 8.20 -8.90
N SER A 64 0.49 9.42 -8.43
CA SER A 64 1.24 10.64 -8.76
C SER A 64 2.18 10.91 -7.59
N LEU A 65 3.48 10.96 -7.86
CA LEU A 65 4.52 11.16 -6.85
C LEU A 65 5.47 12.25 -7.32
N ASN A 66 5.85 13.14 -6.42
CA ASN A 66 6.77 14.22 -6.74
C ASN A 66 8.20 13.67 -6.92
N SER A 67 8.79 13.93 -8.10
CA SER A 67 10.14 13.48 -8.49
C SER A 67 11.28 13.91 -7.55
N SER A 68 11.06 14.91 -6.71
CA SER A 68 12.07 15.46 -5.80
C SER A 68 12.23 14.67 -4.50
N TYR A 69 11.31 13.74 -4.21
CA TYR A 69 11.31 12.97 -2.97
C TYR A 69 11.65 11.50 -3.21
N SER A 70 12.14 10.85 -2.14
CA SER A 70 12.35 9.41 -2.12
C SER A 70 11.12 8.72 -1.52
N TYR A 71 10.74 7.59 -2.10
CA TYR A 71 9.57 6.80 -1.68
C TYR A 71 9.94 5.34 -1.46
N LEU A 72 9.26 4.72 -0.51
CA LEU A 72 9.39 3.29 -0.22
C LEU A 72 8.11 2.59 -0.68
N PHE A 73 8.26 1.59 -1.56
CA PHE A 73 7.17 0.74 -2.02
C PHE A 73 7.24 -0.61 -1.31
N VAL A 74 6.16 -0.97 -0.63
CA VAL A 74 6.02 -2.25 0.04
C VAL A 74 4.96 -3.06 -0.69
N PHE A 75 5.38 -4.21 -1.24
CA PHE A 75 4.50 -5.14 -1.93
C PHE A 75 4.03 -6.21 -0.96
N LYS A 76 2.74 -6.24 -0.66
CA LYS A 76 2.12 -7.27 0.16
C LYS A 76 1.36 -8.26 -0.74
N PRO A 77 1.69 -9.56 -0.67
CA PRO A 77 0.91 -10.57 -1.38
C PRO A 77 -0.51 -10.57 -0.85
N SER A 78 -1.47 -10.68 -1.76
CA SER A 78 -2.89 -10.68 -1.44
C SER A 78 -3.29 -11.82 -0.51
N GLU A 79 -4.38 -11.62 0.25
CA GLU A 79 -4.90 -12.65 1.15
C GLU A 79 -5.24 -13.97 0.43
N GLN A 80 -5.57 -13.89 -0.86
CA GLN A 80 -5.88 -15.03 -1.70
C GLN A 80 -4.68 -15.97 -1.92
N THR A 81 -3.45 -15.43 -1.89
CA THR A 81 -2.23 -16.23 -1.99
C THR A 81 -2.06 -17.14 -0.76
N TRP A 82 -2.58 -16.72 0.40
CA TRP A 82 -2.50 -17.48 1.65
C TRP A 82 -3.33 -18.76 1.61
N PHE A 83 -4.42 -18.77 0.85
CA PHE A 83 -5.29 -19.94 0.68
C PHE A 83 -4.88 -20.87 -0.47
N GLN A 84 -3.85 -20.51 -1.25
CA GLN A 84 -3.35 -21.40 -2.31
C GLN A 84 -2.55 -22.59 -1.75
N ASN A 85 -1.93 -22.44 -0.57
CA ASN A 85 -1.26 -23.52 0.13
C ASN A 85 -1.93 -23.76 1.50
N PRO A 86 -2.84 -24.76 1.61
CA PRO A 86 -3.64 -24.98 2.81
C PRO A 86 -2.80 -25.36 4.04
N LEU A 87 -1.56 -25.83 3.85
CA LEU A 87 -0.63 -26.10 4.94
C LEU A 87 0.02 -24.81 5.49
N ASN A 88 0.28 -23.80 4.64
CA ASN A 88 0.86 -22.52 5.07
C ASN A 88 -0.19 -21.60 5.72
N SER A 89 -1.46 -21.70 5.34
CA SER A 89 -2.55 -20.97 6.02
C SER A 89 -2.69 -21.38 7.49
N LEU A 90 -2.24 -22.60 7.84
CA LEU A 90 -2.32 -23.14 9.20
C LEU A 90 -1.30 -22.51 10.15
N GLU A 91 -0.09 -22.17 9.67
CA GLU A 91 0.88 -21.39 10.43
C GLU A 91 0.42 -19.93 10.62
N PHE A 92 -0.40 -19.40 9.70
CA PHE A 92 -0.96 -18.05 9.85
C PHE A 92 -2.05 -17.96 10.92
N LEU A 93 -2.80 -19.04 11.15
CA LEU A 93 -3.74 -19.14 12.26
C LEU A 93 -3.03 -18.92 13.61
N SER A 94 -1.84 -19.50 13.82
CA SER A 94 -1.12 -19.30 15.08
C SER A 94 -0.51 -17.90 15.24
N VAL A 95 -0.34 -17.16 14.14
CA VAL A 95 0.17 -15.77 14.14
C VAL A 95 -0.95 -14.75 14.36
N GLN A 96 -2.14 -14.96 13.77
CA GLN A 96 -3.24 -13.97 13.83
C GLN A 96 -4.17 -14.13 15.02
N MET A 97 -4.28 -15.33 15.60
CA MET A 97 -5.17 -15.57 16.72
C MET A 97 -4.42 -16.06 17.96
N PRO A 98 -4.88 -15.68 19.17
CA PRO A 98 -4.30 -16.14 20.41
C PRO A 98 -4.20 -17.67 20.44
N THR A 99 -3.10 -18.18 20.98
CA THR A 99 -2.71 -19.60 20.92
C THR A 99 -3.82 -20.55 21.37
N TYR A 100 -4.65 -20.15 22.33
CA TYR A 100 -5.78 -20.94 22.80
C TYR A 100 -6.90 -21.13 21.76
N ILE A 101 -7.16 -20.14 20.90
CA ILE A 101 -8.16 -20.24 19.82
C ILE A 101 -7.69 -21.24 18.76
N ALA A 102 -6.39 -21.18 18.42
CA ALA A 102 -5.78 -22.13 17.49
C ALA A 102 -5.91 -23.58 18.00
N TYR A 103 -5.61 -23.84 19.28
CA TYR A 103 -5.80 -25.17 19.87
C TYR A 103 -7.27 -25.62 19.92
N ALA A 104 -8.20 -24.71 20.21
CA ALA A 104 -9.63 -25.02 20.20
C ALA A 104 -10.14 -25.42 18.81
N LEU A 105 -9.71 -24.71 17.77
CA LEU A 105 -10.02 -25.06 16.38
C LEU A 105 -9.43 -26.43 16.00
N TRP A 106 -8.19 -26.72 16.39
CA TRP A 106 -7.58 -28.04 16.20
C TRP A 106 -8.40 -29.15 16.85
N PHE A 107 -8.82 -28.95 18.10
CA PHE A 107 -9.65 -29.91 18.81
C PHE A 107 -11.00 -30.13 18.12
N ALA A 108 -11.63 -29.05 17.62
CA ALA A 108 -12.87 -29.14 16.86
C ALA A 108 -12.71 -29.90 15.54
N VAL A 109 -11.60 -29.68 14.81
CA VAL A 109 -11.29 -30.42 13.58
C VAL A 109 -11.08 -31.90 13.89
N ILE A 110 -10.32 -32.24 14.93
CA ILE A 110 -10.07 -33.65 15.32
C ILE A 110 -11.39 -34.34 15.71
N LEU A 111 -12.18 -33.73 16.59
CA LEU A 111 -13.48 -34.27 17.00
C LEU A 111 -14.45 -34.41 15.82
N GLY A 112 -14.55 -33.37 14.98
CA GLY A 112 -15.39 -33.38 13.79
C GLY A 112 -14.98 -34.51 12.83
N SER A 113 -13.68 -34.71 12.63
CA SER A 113 -13.13 -35.80 11.82
C SER A 113 -13.53 -37.17 12.38
N ILE A 114 -13.42 -37.37 13.69
CA ILE A 114 -13.79 -38.61 14.37
C ILE A 114 -15.29 -38.89 14.21
N VAL A 115 -16.15 -37.88 14.38
CA VAL A 115 -17.60 -38.02 14.22
C VAL A 115 -17.96 -38.35 12.77
N ILE A 116 -17.35 -37.69 11.79
CA ILE A 116 -17.56 -37.96 10.37
C ILE A 116 -17.14 -39.40 10.03
N VAL A 117 -15.95 -39.82 10.46
CA VAL A 117 -15.44 -41.18 10.26
C VAL A 117 -16.35 -42.21 10.93
N GLY A 118 -16.72 -41.98 12.20
CA GLY A 118 -17.63 -42.85 12.95
C GLY A 118 -18.98 -43.01 12.24
N ARG A 119 -19.51 -41.93 11.65
CA ARG A 119 -20.75 -41.95 10.87
C ARG A 119 -20.61 -42.66 9.52
N ILE A 120 -19.48 -42.50 8.83
CA ILE A 120 -19.17 -43.21 7.57
C ILE A 120 -19.09 -44.71 7.81
N PHE A 121 -18.40 -45.13 8.87
CA PHE A 121 -18.21 -46.54 9.20
C PHE A 121 -19.35 -47.14 10.04
N LYS A 122 -20.41 -46.36 10.34
CA LYS A 122 -21.54 -46.78 11.21
C LYS A 122 -21.07 -47.40 12.52
N VAL A 123 -20.01 -46.86 13.10
CA VAL A 123 -19.48 -47.30 14.40
C VAL A 123 -20.32 -46.70 15.54
N TRP A 124 -21.13 -45.68 15.24
CA TRP A 124 -22.08 -45.01 16.11
C TRP A 124 -23.34 -44.63 15.35
#